data_AF-A0A0E0ERW3-F1
#
_entry.id   AF-A0A0E0ERW3-F1
#
_cell.length_a   1.000
_cell.length_b   1.000
_cell.length_c   1.000
_cell.angle_alpha   90.00
_cell.angle_beta   90.00
_cell.angle_gamma   90.00
#
_symmetry.space_group_name_H-M   'P 1'
#
loop_
_entity.id
_entity.type
_entity.pdbx_description
1 polymer ?
#
loop_
_entity_poly.entity_id
_entity_poly.type
_entity_poly.pdbx_seq_one_letter_code
_entity_poly.pdbx_strand_id
1 'polypeptide(L)'
;MRSAHGPWLPWATLSSSSPCGWRGVWCDAGGGRVVALQLPGAKLVGRVPTGMVGNLTALQTLSLRSNALSGGIPADSNNCGELRALYLQGNQLAGEVPEGFFSLLLLQWLDLSHNRNTGSISPEFNKLRRME
;
A
#
# COMPACT_ATOMS: atom_id res chain seq x y z
N MET A 1 -14.74 9.02 -17.47
CA MET A 1 -15.40 10.28 -17.06
C MET A 1 -14.59 10.85 -15.91
N ARG A 2 -14.05 12.07 -16.07
CA ARG A 2 -13.14 12.69 -15.10
C ARG A 2 -13.98 13.22 -13.93
N SER A 3 -13.84 12.64 -12.75
CA SER A 3 -14.46 13.19 -11.54
C SER A 3 -13.66 14.41 -11.07
N ALA A 4 -14.37 15.52 -10.88
CA ALA A 4 -13.82 16.78 -10.42
C ALA A 4 -13.45 16.66 -8.95
N HIS A 5 -12.16 16.81 -8.62
CA HIS A 5 -11.72 16.89 -7.23
C HIS A 5 -11.31 18.32 -6.91
N GLY A 6 -12.01 18.93 -5.95
CA GLY A 6 -11.63 20.19 -5.33
C GLY A 6 -10.32 20.10 -4.55
N PRO A 7 -9.87 21.20 -3.91
CA PRO A 7 -8.57 21.26 -3.24
C PRO A 7 -8.47 20.26 -2.09
N TRP A 8 -7.33 19.57 -2.03
CA TRP A 8 -7.01 18.51 -1.06
C TRP A 8 -7.04 19.02 0.39
N LEU A 9 -7.75 18.32 1.28
CA LEU A 9 -7.86 18.68 2.70
C LEU A 9 -6.76 18.00 3.55
N PRO A 10 -6.20 18.67 4.58
CA PRO A 10 -5.29 18.07 5.57
C PRO A 10 -5.96 16.95 6.38
N TRP A 11 -5.17 15.93 6.75
CA TRP A 11 -5.62 14.77 7.56
C TRP A 11 -6.10 15.13 8.98
N ALA A 12 -5.78 16.34 9.46
CA ALA A 12 -6.08 16.81 10.82
C ALA A 12 -7.33 17.71 10.92
N THR A 13 -7.98 18.06 9.81
CA THR A 13 -9.10 19.03 9.80
C THR A 13 -10.48 18.41 9.57
N LEU A 14 -10.62 17.08 9.63
CA LEU A 14 -11.88 16.43 9.28
C LEU A 14 -12.39 15.49 10.35
N SER A 15 -13.49 15.90 10.98
CA SER A 15 -14.51 15.02 11.54
C SER A 15 -15.33 14.32 10.43
N SER A 16 -14.73 14.01 9.27
CA SER A 16 -15.48 13.33 8.20
C SER A 16 -15.54 11.85 8.51
N SER A 17 -16.75 11.31 8.58
CA SER A 17 -17.05 9.87 8.68
C SER A 17 -16.49 9.03 7.52
N SER A 18 -15.82 9.66 6.54
CA SER A 18 -15.23 9.01 5.37
C SER A 18 -13.83 9.55 5.04
N PRO A 19 -12.85 8.68 4.73
CA PRO A 19 -11.49 9.06 4.32
C PRO A 19 -11.40 9.42 2.83
N CYS A 20 -12.47 9.32 2.04
CA CYS A 20 -12.43 9.47 0.59
C CYS A 20 -12.12 10.88 0.06
N GLY A 21 -12.07 11.87 0.94
CA GLY A 21 -11.62 13.24 0.62
C GLY A 21 -10.18 13.52 1.04
N TRP A 22 -9.49 12.56 1.67
CA TRP A 22 -8.14 12.77 2.17
C TRP A 22 -7.13 12.74 1.03
N ARG A 23 -6.06 13.53 1.20
CA ARG A 23 -4.95 13.52 0.26
C ARG A 23 -4.41 12.10 0.09
N GLY A 24 -4.30 11.67 -1.16
CA GLY A 24 -3.72 10.36 -1.49
C GLY A 24 -4.64 9.18 -1.19
N VAL A 25 -5.93 9.40 -0.92
CA VAL A 25 -6.92 8.33 -0.75
C VAL A 25 -7.90 8.38 -1.92
N TRP A 26 -8.14 7.22 -2.54
CA TRP A 26 -9.17 7.04 -3.57
C TRP A 26 -10.13 5.95 -3.13
N CYS A 27 -11.42 6.19 -3.36
CA CYS A 27 -12.48 5.24 -3.03
C CYS A 27 -13.17 4.72 -4.29
N ASP A 28 -13.89 3.60 -4.13
CA ASP A 28 -14.74 3.06 -5.18
C ASP A 28 -15.88 4.03 -5.56
N ALA A 29 -16.60 3.72 -6.65
CA ALA A 29 -17.68 4.57 -7.15
C ALA A 29 -18.82 4.75 -6.13
N GLY A 30 -18.95 3.84 -5.15
CA GLY A 30 -19.90 3.96 -4.04
C GLY A 30 -19.42 4.88 -2.92
N GLY A 31 -18.18 5.35 -2.95
CA GLY A 31 -17.59 6.27 -1.95
C GLY A 31 -17.40 5.65 -0.57
N GLY A 32 -17.54 4.33 -0.44
CA GLY A 32 -17.58 3.64 0.86
C GLY A 32 -16.32 2.85 1.18
N ARG A 33 -15.50 2.49 0.18
CA ARG A 33 -14.31 1.67 0.37
C ARG A 33 -13.10 2.27 -0.29
N VAL A 34 -11.98 2.32 0.45
CA VAL A 34 -10.69 2.76 -0.09
C VAL A 34 -10.15 1.70 -1.04
N VAL A 35 -9.93 2.10 -2.29
CA VAL A 35 -9.36 1.25 -3.36
C VAL A 35 -7.93 1.61 -3.70
N ALA A 36 -7.49 2.83 -3.39
CA ALA A 36 -6.07 3.17 -3.50
C ALA A 36 -5.62 4.11 -2.37
N LEU A 37 -4.39 3.86 -1.91
CA LEU A 37 -3.64 4.76 -1.04
C LEU A 37 -2.31 5.04 -1.71
N GLN A 38 -2.07 6.28 -2.11
CA GLN A 38 -0.88 6.69 -2.83
C GLN A 38 -0.35 8.00 -2.25
N LEU A 39 0.76 7.89 -1.54
CA LEU A 39 1.47 8.98 -0.90
C LEU A 39 2.96 8.99 -1.33
N PRO A 40 3.26 9.00 -2.65
CA PRO A 40 4.63 9.03 -3.12
C PRO A 40 5.29 10.36 -2.73
N GLY A 41 6.51 10.33 -2.19
CA GLY A 41 7.26 11.56 -1.89
C GLY A 41 6.61 12.45 -0.82
N ALA A 42 5.75 11.89 0.03
CA ALA A 42 5.02 12.63 1.06
C ALA A 42 5.87 12.96 2.31
N LYS A 43 7.18 12.69 2.26
CA LYS A 43 8.14 12.87 3.37
C LYS A 43 7.73 12.09 4.64
N LEU A 44 7.06 10.95 4.45
CA LEU A 44 6.67 10.09 5.57
C LEU A 44 7.92 9.48 6.21
N VAL A 45 7.91 9.42 7.54
CA VAL A 45 8.98 8.85 8.38
C VAL A 45 8.38 7.82 9.34
N GLY A 46 9.24 6.99 9.94
CA GLY A 46 8.82 6.00 10.93
C GLY A 46 8.55 4.63 10.32
N ARG A 47 7.67 3.84 10.94
CA ARG A 47 7.33 2.47 10.50
C ARG A 47 5.97 2.44 9.84
N VAL A 48 5.77 1.49 8.93
CA VAL A 48 4.42 1.17 8.43
C VAL A 48 3.64 0.53 9.59
N PRO A 49 2.49 1.09 10.02
CA PRO A 49 1.71 0.53 11.12
C PRO A 49 1.20 -0.87 10.81
N THR A 50 1.26 -1.77 11.79
CA THR A 50 0.59 -3.08 11.74
C THR A 50 -0.92 -2.90 11.60
N GLY A 51 -1.58 -3.77 10.84
CA GLY A 51 -3.02 -3.69 10.54
C GLY A 51 -3.47 -2.58 9.58
N MET A 52 -2.62 -1.59 9.25
CA MET A 52 -3.00 -0.50 8.33
C MET A 52 -3.35 -1.03 6.94
N VAL A 53 -2.54 -1.97 6.43
CA VAL A 53 -2.81 -2.60 5.13
C VAL A 53 -3.97 -3.58 5.29
N GLY A 54 -3.93 -4.46 6.28
CA GLY A 54 -4.93 -5.52 6.46
C GLY A 54 -6.38 -5.07 6.68
N ASN A 55 -6.63 -3.84 7.13
CA ASN A 55 -7.99 -3.30 7.29
C ASN A 55 -8.59 -2.74 5.98
N LEU A 56 -7.78 -2.52 4.95
CA LEU A 56 -8.23 -1.99 3.66
C LEU A 56 -8.47 -3.15 2.68
N THR A 57 -9.50 -3.96 2.95
CA THR A 57 -9.76 -5.21 2.21
C THR A 57 -10.08 -5.02 0.73
N ALA A 58 -10.56 -3.83 0.35
CA ALA A 58 -10.84 -3.46 -1.05
C ALA A 58 -9.65 -2.76 -1.75
N LEU A 59 -8.49 -2.64 -1.08
CA LEU A 59 -7.34 -1.92 -1.61
C LEU A 59 -6.77 -2.64 -2.82
N GLN A 60 -6.69 -1.93 -3.94
CA GLN A 60 -6.14 -2.41 -5.21
C GLN A 60 -4.74 -1.84 -5.47
N THR A 61 -4.43 -0.66 -4.93
CA THR A 61 -3.14 -0.01 -5.12
C THR A 61 -2.63 0.61 -3.83
N LEU A 62 -1.43 0.21 -3.42
CA LEU A 62 -0.69 0.84 -2.33
C LEU A 62 0.63 1.40 -2.89
N SER A 63 0.81 2.72 -2.78
CA SER A 63 2.04 3.39 -3.17
C SER A 63 2.56 4.28 -2.06
N LEU A 64 3.65 3.86 -1.42
CA LEU A 64 4.38 4.62 -0.41
C LEU A 64 5.83 4.90 -0.86
N ARG A 65 6.08 4.85 -2.17
CA ARG A 65 7.41 5.03 -2.76
C ARG A 65 8.03 6.39 -2.42
N SER A 66 9.36 6.43 -2.41
CA SER A 66 10.14 7.66 -2.22
C SER A 66 9.83 8.39 -0.91
N ASN A 67 9.71 7.64 0.19
CA ASN A 67 9.57 8.18 1.54
C ASN A 67 10.80 7.78 2.39
N ALA A 68 10.77 8.10 3.68
CA ALA A 68 11.79 7.71 4.65
C ALA A 68 11.24 6.68 5.65
N LEU A 69 10.41 5.74 5.16
CA LEU A 69 9.87 4.67 5.98
C LEU A 69 10.96 3.64 6.32
N SER A 70 10.89 3.09 7.52
CA SER A 70 11.90 2.21 8.12
C SER A 70 11.25 1.00 8.81
N GLY A 71 12.07 0.04 9.24
CA GLY A 71 11.59 -1.21 9.84
C GLY A 71 11.12 -2.23 8.80
N GLY A 72 10.48 -3.30 9.25
CA GLY A 72 9.96 -4.36 8.39
C GLY A 72 8.65 -3.99 7.70
N ILE A 73 8.36 -4.69 6.60
CA ILE A 73 7.03 -4.65 5.99
C ILE A 73 6.10 -5.48 6.90
N PRO A 74 4.97 -4.94 7.38
CA PRO A 74 4.07 -5.69 8.27
C PRO A 74 3.47 -6.91 7.55
N ALA A 75 3.37 -8.03 8.28
CA ALA A 75 2.92 -9.32 7.75
C ALA A 75 1.40 -9.38 7.47
N ASP A 76 0.64 -8.41 7.99
CA ASP A 76 -0.83 -8.33 7.88
C ASP A 76 -1.33 -7.92 6.48
N SER A 77 -0.46 -7.96 5.47
CA SER A 77 -0.80 -7.63 4.08
C SER A 77 -1.67 -8.68 3.40
N ASN A 78 -1.73 -9.91 3.93
CA ASN A 78 -2.52 -11.05 3.45
C ASN A 78 -4.03 -10.78 3.36
N ASN A 79 -4.58 -9.82 4.11
CA ASN A 79 -6.00 -9.49 4.05
C ASN A 79 -6.41 -8.58 2.88
N CYS A 80 -5.47 -8.02 2.12
CA CYS A 80 -5.75 -7.22 0.92
C CYS A 80 -5.87 -8.08 -0.34
N GLY A 81 -6.82 -9.03 -0.37
CA GLY A 81 -6.97 -9.97 -1.48
C GLY A 81 -7.18 -9.30 -2.86
N GLU A 82 -7.66 -8.05 -2.88
CA GLU A 82 -7.87 -7.24 -4.09
C GLU A 82 -6.62 -6.49 -4.57
N LEU A 83 -5.49 -6.59 -3.87
CA LEU A 83 -4.29 -5.81 -4.17
C LEU A 83 -3.68 -6.25 -5.50
N ARG A 84 -3.44 -5.28 -6.38
CA ARG A 84 -2.84 -5.47 -7.71
C ARG A 84 -1.48 -4.82 -7.82
N ALA A 85 -1.29 -3.69 -7.15
CA ALA A 85 -0.05 -2.92 -7.24
C ALA A 85 0.47 -2.53 -5.85
N LEU A 86 1.74 -2.88 -5.58
CA LEU A 86 2.46 -2.52 -4.37
C LEU A 86 3.79 -1.85 -4.71
N TYR A 87 3.90 -0.57 -4.38
CA TYR A 87 5.07 0.28 -4.63
C TYR A 87 5.64 0.80 -3.31
N LEU A 88 6.75 0.22 -2.86
CA LEU A 88 7.45 0.59 -1.63
C LEU A 88 8.89 1.05 -1.90
N GLN A 89 9.28 1.18 -3.16
CA GLN A 89 10.65 1.48 -3.55
C GLN A 89 11.13 2.86 -3.08
N GLY A 90 12.45 2.97 -2.85
CA GLY A 90 13.07 4.22 -2.40
C GLY A 90 12.65 4.59 -0.97
N ASN A 91 12.71 3.62 -0.06
CA ASN A 91 12.52 3.78 1.38
C ASN A 91 13.75 3.21 2.13
N GLN A 92 13.63 3.03 3.44
CA GLN A 92 14.65 2.45 4.31
C GLN A 92 14.13 1.16 4.98
N LEU A 93 13.17 0.48 4.32
CA LEU A 93 12.57 -0.75 4.83
C LEU A 93 13.62 -1.86 4.90
N ALA A 94 13.60 -2.65 5.95
CA ALA A 94 14.62 -3.67 6.24
C ALA A 94 14.00 -4.97 6.74
N GLY A 95 14.76 -6.07 6.71
CA GLY A 95 14.28 -7.40 7.05
C GLY A 95 13.64 -8.13 5.86
N GLU A 96 13.04 -9.28 6.13
CA GLU A 96 12.50 -10.16 5.12
C GLU A 96 11.15 -9.69 4.57
N VAL A 97 10.83 -10.10 3.34
CA VAL A 97 9.51 -9.87 2.74
C VAL A 97 8.53 -10.89 3.33
N PRO A 98 7.43 -10.45 3.97
CA PRO A 98 6.46 -11.37 4.55
C PRO A 98 5.84 -12.31 3.53
N GLU A 99 5.73 -13.59 3.86
CA GLU A 99 5.13 -14.60 2.96
C GLU A 99 3.67 -14.30 2.61
N GLY A 100 2.97 -13.54 3.45
CA GLY A 100 1.62 -13.07 3.17
C GLY A 100 1.50 -12.29 1.85
N PHE A 101 2.55 -11.63 1.37
CA PHE A 101 2.51 -10.98 0.05
C PHE A 101 2.37 -11.98 -1.09
N PHE A 102 2.91 -13.19 -0.94
CA PHE A 102 2.84 -14.23 -1.96
C PHE A 102 1.46 -14.93 -1.99
N SER A 103 0.61 -14.68 -0.99
CA SER A 103 -0.81 -15.08 -1.02
C SER A 103 -1.72 -14.09 -1.76
N LEU A 104 -1.21 -12.94 -2.18
CA LEU A 104 -1.98 -11.94 -2.93
C LEU A 104 -2.08 -12.34 -4.41
N LEU A 105 -2.99 -13.27 -4.71
CA LEU A 105 -3.12 -13.90 -6.03
C LEU A 105 -3.48 -12.92 -7.17
N LEU A 106 -3.95 -11.71 -6.82
CA LEU A 106 -4.25 -10.65 -7.77
C LEU A 106 -3.09 -9.67 -8.00
N LEU A 107 -1.97 -9.83 -7.29
CA LEU A 107 -0.82 -8.94 -7.40
C LEU A 107 -0.16 -9.06 -8.77
N GLN A 108 0.00 -7.91 -9.42
CA GLN A 108 0.57 -7.74 -10.76
C GLN A 108 1.90 -7.00 -10.71
N TRP A 109 2.01 -6.00 -9.82
CA TRP A 109 3.22 -5.20 -9.68
C TRP A 109 3.68 -5.17 -8.22
N LEU A 110 4.94 -5.55 -8.02
CA LEU A 110 5.63 -5.50 -6.73
C LEU A 110 6.99 -4.85 -6.92
N ASP A 111 7.16 -3.62 -6.41
CA ASP A 111 8.45 -2.92 -6.42
C ASP A 111 8.90 -2.61 -4.98
N LEU A 112 9.92 -3.34 -4.55
CA LEU A 112 10.60 -3.17 -3.27
C LEU A 112 12.02 -2.61 -3.46
N SER A 113 12.41 -2.23 -4.67
CA SER A 113 13.78 -1.78 -4.98
C SER A 113 14.21 -0.57 -4.15
N HIS A 114 15.51 -0.31 -4.05
CA HIS A 114 16.05 0.82 -3.29
C HIS A 114 15.54 0.87 -1.82
N ASN A 115 15.61 -0.28 -1.16
CA ASN A 115 15.38 -0.48 0.27
C ASN A 115 16.54 -1.30 0.85
N ARG A 116 16.42 -1.71 2.11
CA ARG A 116 17.39 -2.54 2.85
C ARG A 116 16.81 -3.92 3.16
N ASN A 117 15.87 -4.41 2.34
CA ASN A 117 15.27 -5.73 2.52
C ASN A 117 16.36 -6.82 2.42
N THR A 118 16.21 -7.86 3.24
CA THR A 118 17.12 -9.01 3.29
C THR A 118 16.34 -10.30 3.07
N GLY A 119 17.04 -11.43 3.09
CA GLY A 119 16.45 -12.76 2.90
C GLY A 119 16.46 -13.21 1.44
N SER A 120 16.04 -14.45 1.23
CA SER A 120 15.90 -15.06 -0.09
C SER A 120 14.47 -14.90 -0.61
N ILE A 121 14.30 -14.93 -1.93
CA ILE A 121 12.97 -15.06 -2.54
C ILE A 121 12.37 -16.40 -2.09
N SER A 122 11.26 -16.36 -1.35
CA SER A 122 10.56 -17.57 -0.92
C SER A 122 10.02 -18.33 -2.15
N PRO A 123 10.04 -19.68 -2.18
CA PRO A 123 9.41 -20.47 -3.23
C PRO A 123 7.93 -20.15 -3.44
N GLU A 124 7.29 -19.60 -2.40
CA GLU A 124 5.94 -19.06 -2.41
C GLU A 124 5.73 -17.98 -3.47
N PHE A 125 6.78 -17.27 -3.89
CA PHE A 125 6.74 -16.30 -5.00
C PHE A 125 6.10 -16.89 -6.26
N ASN A 126 6.27 -18.19 -6.51
CA ASN A 126 5.66 -18.88 -7.65
C ASN A 126 4.13 -18.84 -7.62
N LYS A 127 3.49 -18.65 -6.46
CA LYS A 127 2.02 -18.53 -6.33
C LYS A 127 1.47 -17.26 -6.97
N LEU A 128 2.29 -16.23 -7.18
CA LEU A 128 1.91 -14.97 -7.83
C LEU A 128 1.79 -15.13 -9.35
N ARG A 129 0.69 -15.74 -9.81
CA ARG A 129 0.46 -16.06 -11.22
C ARG A 129 0.21 -14.86 -12.14
N ARG A 130 0.05 -13.66 -11.56
CA ARG A 130 -0.33 -12.44 -12.29
C ARG A 130 0.78 -11.39 -12.38
N MET A 131 1.96 -11.68 -11.84
CA MET A 131 3.11 -10.76 -11.90
C MET A 131 3.50 -10.45 -13.35
N GLU A 132 3.68 -9.16 -13.64
CA GLU A 132 4.16 -8.62 -14.92
C GLU A 132 5.65 -8.24 -14.88
#